data_AF-A0A1G9SIA5-F1
#
_entry.id   AF-A0A1G9SIA5-F1
#
_cell.length_a   1.000
_cell.length_b   1.000
_cell.length_c   1.000
_cell.angle_alpha   90.00
_cell.angle_beta   90.00
_cell.angle_gamma   90.00
#
_symmetry.space_group_name_H-M   'P 1'
#
loop_
_entity.id
_entity.type
_entity.pdbx_description
1 polymer ?
#
loop_
_entity_poly.entity_id
_entity_poly.type
_entity_poly.pdbx_seq_one_letter_code
_entity_poly.pdbx_strand_id
1 'polypeptide(L)'
;MKHLLALLFLALLTVAVLLFLTNPQVLSDLWLWLVGFIGYVVLLFEKGFQAVAGAFRRPATRLPEGVSAATVAVQPAPLAAPVALPSVTHIERQLQNEAGVPLAASTLTVLRYLDDGQTTLGLLFLRNKFFAYTLEDTFRATKVAGETRIPAGLYPLDFNRALTGLTQTYRQTRPWFEYHLEIQGIPGFDQVYIHVGNTHEDTRGCLLIADGVNTASAVKMVQYSRLAFERFYKTISALLNAGETVQIRIVDEDWFERCKLSPA
;
A
#
# COMPACT_ATOMS: atom_id res chain seq x y z
N MET A 1 48.52 -37.52 11.38
CA MET A 1 47.55 -36.62 12.05
C MET A 1 46.62 -35.89 11.06
N LYS A 2 47.12 -35.22 10.01
CA LYS A 2 46.28 -34.47 9.04
C LYS A 2 45.23 -35.34 8.30
N HIS A 3 45.58 -36.56 7.92
CA HIS A 3 44.64 -37.49 7.27
C HIS A 3 43.56 -38.04 8.22
N LEU A 4 43.89 -38.19 9.50
CA LEU A 4 42.91 -38.61 10.52
C LEU A 4 41.86 -37.51 10.72
N LEU A 5 42.29 -36.25 10.81
CA LEU A 5 41.41 -35.08 10.88
C LEU A 5 40.51 -34.96 9.65
N ALA A 6 41.05 -35.19 8.44
CA ALA A 6 40.27 -35.15 7.21
C ALA A 6 39.18 -36.26 7.16
N LEU A 7 39.53 -37.48 7.58
CA LEU A 7 38.57 -38.59 7.64
C LEU A 7 37.49 -38.37 8.71
N LEU A 8 37.86 -37.79 9.85
CA LEU A 8 36.91 -37.49 10.94
C LEU A 8 35.95 -36.37 10.54
N PHE A 9 36.44 -35.35 9.83
CA PHE A 9 35.60 -34.31 9.25
C PHE A 9 34.63 -34.87 8.20
N LEU A 10 35.12 -35.75 7.31
CA LEU A 10 34.28 -36.39 6.30
C LEU A 10 33.20 -37.25 6.98
N ALA A 11 33.54 -38.02 8.00
CA ALA A 11 32.57 -38.82 8.75
C ALA A 11 31.50 -37.96 9.45
N LEU A 12 31.90 -36.85 10.08
CA LEU A 12 30.98 -35.89 10.70
C LEU A 12 30.04 -35.24 9.67
N LEU A 13 30.56 -34.88 8.49
CA LEU A 13 29.77 -34.31 7.41
C LEU A 13 28.72 -35.32 6.93
N THR A 14 29.10 -36.58 6.72
CA THR A 14 28.18 -37.63 6.26
C THR A 14 27.10 -37.90 7.30
N VAL A 15 27.44 -37.92 8.60
CA VAL A 15 26.48 -38.08 9.69
C VAL A 15 25.53 -36.88 9.74
N ALA A 16 26.03 -35.64 9.58
CA ALA A 16 25.19 -34.45 9.56
C ALA A 16 24.20 -34.46 8.39
N VAL A 17 24.65 -34.88 7.19
CA VAL A 17 23.79 -35.01 6.01
C VAL A 17 22.75 -36.13 6.21
N LEU A 18 23.14 -37.27 6.78
CA LEU A 18 22.19 -38.35 7.10
C LEU A 18 21.16 -37.92 8.14
N LEU A 19 21.57 -37.20 9.18
CA LEU A 19 20.67 -36.67 10.21
C LEU A 19 19.68 -35.66 9.61
N PHE A 20 20.15 -34.83 8.68
CA PHE A 20 19.31 -33.90 7.91
C PHE A 20 18.27 -34.60 7.04
N LEU A 21 18.68 -35.64 6.31
CA LEU A 21 17.79 -36.40 5.42
C LEU A 21 16.78 -37.26 6.19
N THR A 22 17.16 -37.78 7.36
CA THR A 22 16.30 -38.66 8.16
C THR A 22 15.36 -37.89 9.10
N ASN A 23 15.74 -36.68 9.51
CA ASN A 23 14.97 -35.87 10.47
C ASN A 23 14.79 -34.42 9.97
N PRO A 24 13.93 -34.19 8.95
CA PRO A 24 13.70 -32.86 8.40
C PRO A 24 13.08 -31.86 9.39
N GLN A 25 12.50 -32.34 10.50
CA GLN A 25 11.97 -31.50 11.58
C GLN A 25 13.06 -30.75 12.37
N VAL A 26 14.30 -31.26 12.37
CA VAL A 26 15.43 -30.59 13.04
C VAL A 26 15.76 -29.26 12.35
N LEU A 27 15.43 -29.11 11.05
CA LEU A 27 15.61 -27.85 10.33
C LEU A 27 14.62 -26.78 10.79
N SER A 28 13.36 -27.15 11.00
CA SER A 28 12.38 -26.18 11.47
C SER A 28 12.74 -25.68 12.86
N ASP A 29 13.21 -26.56 13.74
CA ASP A 29 13.58 -26.19 15.11
C ASP A 29 14.85 -25.32 15.15
N LEU A 30 15.88 -25.65 14.35
CA LEU A 30 17.08 -24.82 14.21
C LEU A 30 16.79 -23.47 13.55
N TRP A 31 15.89 -23.43 12.57
CA TRP A 31 15.49 -22.20 11.90
C TRP A 31 14.72 -21.27 12.84
N LEU A 32 13.82 -21.80 13.66
CA LEU A 32 13.10 -21.06 14.70
C LEU A 32 14.05 -20.47 15.75
N TRP A 33 15.05 -21.25 16.18
CA TRP A 33 16.10 -20.76 17.09
C TRP A 33 16.98 -19.68 16.45
N LEU A 34 17.34 -19.83 15.16
CA LEU A 34 18.15 -18.84 14.44
C LEU A 34 17.41 -17.51 14.29
N VAL A 35 16.13 -17.54 13.89
CA VAL A 35 15.28 -16.36 13.75
C VAL A 35 15.04 -15.69 15.11
N GLY A 36 14.80 -16.48 16.17
CA GLY A 36 14.67 -15.97 17.53
C GLY A 36 15.96 -15.32 18.05
N PHE A 37 17.12 -15.93 17.76
CA PHE A 37 18.43 -15.39 18.16
C PHE A 37 18.78 -14.09 17.43
N ILE A 38 18.47 -13.99 16.14
CA ILE A 38 18.64 -12.75 15.36
C ILE A 38 17.80 -11.61 15.98
N GLY A 39 16.54 -11.90 16.35
CA GLY A 39 15.69 -10.93 17.05
C GLY A 39 16.28 -10.46 18.38
N TYR A 40 16.86 -11.37 19.16
CA TYR A 40 17.53 -11.05 20.43
C TYR A 40 18.79 -10.19 20.24
N VAL A 41 19.58 -10.47 19.19
CA VAL A 41 20.77 -9.67 18.84
C VAL A 41 20.38 -8.26 18.40
N VAL A 42 19.31 -8.10 17.61
CA VAL A 42 18.80 -6.78 17.21
C VAL A 42 18.35 -5.97 18.43
N LEU A 43 17.60 -6.59 19.35
CA LEU A 43 17.17 -5.95 20.61
C LEU A 43 18.35 -5.52 21.50
N LEU A 44 19.42 -6.30 21.55
CA LEU A 44 20.65 -5.96 22.26
C LEU A 44 21.38 -4.79 21.60
N PHE A 45 21.41 -4.72 20.27
CA PHE A 45 22.01 -3.61 19.52
C PHE A 45 21.23 -2.31 19.70
N GLU A 46 19.90 -2.33 19.67
CA GLU A 46 19.08 -1.14 19.91
C GLU A 46 19.29 -0.57 21.32
N LYS A 47 19.29 -1.43 22.34
CA LYS A 47 19.53 -1.01 23.73
C LYS A 47 20.97 -0.54 23.95
N GLY A 48 21.95 -1.18 23.32
CA GLY A 48 23.37 -0.80 23.40
C GLY A 48 23.64 0.55 22.72
N PHE A 49 23.06 0.80 21.56
CA PHE A 49 23.26 2.05 20.81
C PHE A 49 22.66 3.26 21.55
N GLN A 50 21.48 3.11 22.16
CA GLN A 50 20.87 4.19 22.95
C GLN A 50 21.65 4.50 24.24
N ALA A 51 22.23 3.49 24.90
CA ALA A 51 23.06 3.70 26.09
C ALA A 51 24.36 4.46 25.77
N VAL A 52 24.97 4.19 24.60
CA VAL A 52 26.17 4.90 24.13
C VAL A 52 25.82 6.33 23.65
N ALA A 53 24.70 6.51 22.93
CA ALA A 53 24.26 7.83 22.48
C ALA A 53 23.91 8.78 23.64
N GLY A 54 23.39 8.24 24.76
CA GLY A 54 23.12 9.00 25.98
C GLY A 54 24.38 9.47 26.71
N ALA A 55 25.48 8.71 26.64
CA ALA A 55 26.73 9.01 27.31
C ALA A 55 27.60 10.08 26.60
N PHE A 56 27.32 10.40 25.33
CA PHE A 56 28.10 11.35 24.53
C PHE A 56 27.51 12.77 24.45
N ARG A 57 26.37 13.07 25.09
CA ARG A 57 25.85 14.44 25.18
C ARG A 57 26.59 15.22 26.28
N ARG A 58 27.59 16.03 25.90
CA ARG A 58 28.17 17.06 26.76
C ARG A 58 27.12 18.12 27.12
N PRO A 59 27.16 18.70 28.33
CA PRO A 59 26.24 19.75 28.73
C PRO A 59 26.62 21.06 28.03
N ALA A 60 25.67 21.63 27.28
CA ALA A 60 25.83 22.95 26.68
C ALA A 60 25.57 24.06 27.72
N THR A 61 26.39 25.09 27.57
CA THR A 61 26.60 26.30 28.38
C THR A 61 25.31 27.11 28.59
N ARG A 62 25.08 27.59 29.81
CA ARG A 62 24.01 28.55 30.17
C ARG A 62 24.38 29.98 29.78
N LEU A 63 23.42 30.72 29.20
CA LEU A 63 23.28 32.18 29.20
C LEU A 63 21.79 32.54 28.86
N PRO A 64 21.28 33.74 29.21
CA PRO A 64 20.64 34.07 30.47
C PRO A 64 19.11 34.23 30.36
N GLU A 65 18.49 34.38 31.53
CA GLU A 65 17.06 34.55 31.80
C GLU A 65 16.45 35.76 31.08
N GLY A 66 15.21 35.59 30.60
CA GLY A 66 14.28 36.71 30.40
C GLY A 66 13.52 36.72 29.08
N VAL A 67 12.60 35.78 28.87
CA VAL A 67 11.32 36.06 28.16
C VAL A 67 10.25 35.18 28.79
N SER A 68 9.26 35.81 29.42
CA SER A 68 8.06 35.15 29.94
C SER A 68 7.24 34.57 28.79
N ALA A 69 7.36 33.27 28.57
CA ALA A 69 6.40 32.52 27.77
C ALA A 69 5.27 32.09 28.70
N ALA A 70 4.13 32.78 28.58
CA ALA A 70 2.89 32.39 29.22
C ALA A 70 2.60 30.92 28.91
N THR A 71 2.59 30.10 29.95
CA THR A 71 2.27 28.68 29.87
C THR A 71 0.77 28.57 29.65
N VAL A 72 0.33 28.36 28.41
CA VAL A 72 -1.03 27.85 28.16
C VAL A 72 -1.01 26.39 28.61
N ALA A 73 -1.51 26.15 29.81
CA ALA A 73 -1.78 24.81 30.30
C ALA A 73 -2.84 24.17 29.38
N VAL A 74 -2.40 23.32 28.45
CA VAL A 74 -3.30 22.40 27.76
C VAL A 74 -3.73 21.38 28.81
N GLN A 75 -4.96 21.53 29.31
CA GLN A 75 -5.61 20.48 30.09
C GLN A 75 -5.67 19.22 29.22
N PRO A 76 -5.26 18.04 29.73
CA PRO A 76 -5.50 16.81 29.01
C PRO A 76 -7.01 16.68 28.83
N ALA A 77 -7.46 16.56 27.58
CA ALA A 77 -8.84 16.24 27.28
C ALA A 77 -9.22 14.98 28.08
N PRO A 78 -10.38 14.95 28.76
CA PRO A 78 -10.78 13.78 29.52
C PRO A 78 -10.78 12.56 28.59
N LEU A 79 -10.11 11.48 29.03
CA LEU A 79 -10.22 10.20 28.33
C LEU A 79 -11.72 9.88 28.21
N ALA A 80 -12.20 9.80 26.97
CA ALA A 80 -13.56 9.38 26.70
C ALA A 80 -13.83 8.07 27.45
N ALA A 81 -14.96 8.00 28.13
CA ALA A 81 -15.37 6.81 28.87
C ALA A 81 -15.30 5.57 27.97
N PRO A 82 -14.97 4.38 28.51
CA PRO A 82 -14.93 3.15 27.72
C PRO A 82 -16.31 2.94 27.09
N VAL A 83 -16.38 3.11 25.77
CA VAL A 83 -17.58 2.77 24.98
C VAL A 83 -17.74 1.26 25.11
N ALA A 84 -18.86 0.83 25.70
CA ALA A 84 -19.18 -0.58 25.78
C ALA A 84 -19.27 -1.15 24.36
N LEU A 85 -18.38 -2.09 24.02
CA LEU A 85 -18.40 -2.73 22.72
C LEU A 85 -19.73 -3.48 22.56
N PRO A 86 -20.50 -3.26 21.48
CA PRO A 86 -21.75 -3.96 21.25
C PRO A 86 -21.50 -5.48 21.19
N SER A 87 -22.44 -6.27 21.69
CA SER A 87 -22.32 -7.73 21.59
C SER A 87 -22.31 -8.14 20.12
N VAL A 88 -21.52 -9.16 19.78
CA VAL A 88 -21.43 -9.69 18.41
C VAL A 88 -22.83 -10.02 17.86
N THR A 89 -23.70 -10.56 18.70
CA THR A 89 -25.11 -10.85 18.40
C THR A 89 -25.96 -9.62 18.05
N HIS A 90 -25.68 -8.46 18.62
CA HIS A 90 -26.36 -7.21 18.27
C HIS A 90 -25.93 -6.73 16.88
N ILE A 91 -24.62 -6.76 16.59
CA ILE A 91 -24.07 -6.39 15.28
C ILE A 91 -24.60 -7.33 14.19
N GLU A 92 -24.63 -8.64 14.44
CA GLU A 92 -25.19 -9.63 13.50
C GLU A 92 -26.64 -9.35 13.15
N ARG A 93 -27.46 -8.98 14.14
CA ARG A 93 -28.88 -8.62 13.92
C ARG A 93 -29.03 -7.32 13.13
N GLN A 94 -28.18 -6.33 13.39
CA GLN A 94 -28.18 -5.07 12.65
C GLN A 94 -27.81 -5.31 11.18
N LEU A 95 -26.77 -6.13 10.94
CA LEU A 95 -26.35 -6.53 9.59
C LEU A 95 -27.39 -7.35 8.82
N GLN A 96 -28.20 -8.17 9.50
CA GLN A 96 -29.26 -8.94 8.86
C GLN A 96 -30.40 -8.07 8.30
N ASN A 97 -30.58 -6.85 8.84
CA ASN A 97 -31.66 -5.95 8.47
C ASN A 97 -31.22 -4.80 7.54
N GLU A 98 -29.92 -4.59 7.37
CA GLU A 98 -29.38 -3.55 6.49
C GLU A 98 -28.91 -4.13 5.16
N ALA A 99 -29.61 -3.79 4.08
CA ALA A 99 -29.17 -4.10 2.72
C ALA A 99 -28.05 -3.13 2.30
N GLY A 100 -26.81 -3.42 2.68
CA GLY A 100 -25.64 -2.68 2.19
C GLY A 100 -25.35 -2.96 0.72
N VAL A 101 -24.92 -1.95 -0.04
CA VAL A 101 -24.34 -2.15 -1.37
C VAL A 101 -22.88 -2.60 -1.18
N PRO A 102 -22.48 -3.79 -1.67
CA PRO A 102 -21.09 -4.23 -1.56
C PRO A 102 -20.18 -3.23 -2.29
N LEU A 103 -19.23 -2.63 -1.56
CA LEU A 103 -18.22 -1.74 -2.14
C LEU A 103 -17.41 -2.44 -3.25
N ALA A 104 -17.27 -3.76 -3.15
CA ALA A 104 -16.42 -4.57 -4.01
C ALA A 104 -17.24 -5.42 -5.01
N ALA A 105 -18.32 -4.86 -5.57
CA ALA A 105 -19.19 -5.57 -6.53
C ALA A 105 -18.63 -5.62 -7.97
N SER A 106 -17.42 -5.12 -8.22
CA SER A 106 -16.84 -4.96 -9.55
C SER A 106 -15.49 -5.66 -9.67
N THR A 107 -15.04 -5.97 -10.90
CA THR A 107 -13.74 -6.61 -11.16
C THR A 107 -12.62 -5.83 -10.48
N LEU A 108 -12.62 -4.51 -10.66
CA LEU A 108 -11.73 -3.58 -9.98
C LEU A 108 -12.53 -2.62 -9.11
N THR A 109 -11.98 -2.27 -7.95
CA THR A 109 -12.54 -1.25 -7.05
C THR A 109 -11.42 -0.35 -6.54
N VAL A 110 -11.56 0.96 -6.74
CA VAL A 110 -10.70 2.00 -6.17
C VAL A 110 -11.45 2.66 -5.02
N LEU A 111 -10.87 2.57 -3.83
CA LEU A 111 -11.35 3.29 -2.64
C LEU A 111 -10.40 4.47 -2.38
N ARG A 112 -10.84 5.69 -2.65
CA ARG A 112 -10.09 6.91 -2.33
C ARG A 112 -10.09 7.09 -0.81
N TYR A 113 -8.96 7.37 -0.19
CA TYR A 113 -8.90 7.48 1.28
C TYR A 113 -8.34 8.81 1.78
N LEU A 114 -7.80 9.64 0.88
CA LEU A 114 -7.24 10.94 1.21
C LEU A 114 -7.23 11.82 -0.05
N ASP A 115 -7.62 13.07 0.10
CA ASP A 115 -7.34 14.16 -0.85
C ASP A 115 -6.78 15.34 -0.05
N ASP A 116 -5.61 15.83 -0.43
CA ASP A 116 -4.92 16.94 0.24
C ASP A 116 -5.04 18.28 -0.50
N GLY A 117 -5.93 18.36 -1.49
CA GLY A 117 -6.11 19.53 -2.34
C GLY A 117 -5.14 19.61 -3.52
N GLN A 118 -4.21 18.66 -3.65
CA GLN A 118 -3.35 18.48 -4.83
C GLN A 118 -3.38 17.05 -5.34
N THR A 119 -3.35 16.09 -4.41
CA THR A 119 -3.22 14.67 -4.65
C THR A 119 -4.36 13.90 -3.99
N THR A 120 -4.97 13.00 -4.75
CA THR A 120 -5.88 11.98 -4.20
C THR A 120 -5.16 10.64 -4.12
N LEU A 121 -5.17 10.01 -2.95
CA LEU A 121 -4.67 8.65 -2.74
C LEU A 121 -5.81 7.64 -2.67
N GLY A 122 -5.57 6.45 -3.22
CA GLY A 122 -6.56 5.37 -3.22
C GLY A 122 -5.96 3.99 -3.03
N LEU A 123 -6.85 3.04 -2.78
CA LEU A 123 -6.56 1.61 -2.66
C LEU A 123 -7.25 0.89 -3.82
N LEU A 124 -6.49 0.18 -4.64
CA LEU A 124 -7.01 -0.63 -5.73
C LEU A 124 -7.19 -2.08 -5.26
N PHE A 125 -8.38 -2.62 -5.48
CA PHE A 125 -8.73 -4.01 -5.24
C PHE A 125 -9.05 -4.69 -6.56
N LEU A 126 -8.58 -5.93 -6.71
CA LEU A 126 -8.97 -6.85 -7.77
C LEU A 126 -9.78 -7.99 -7.15
N ARG A 127 -11.06 -8.10 -7.50
CA ARG A 127 -11.98 -9.10 -6.93
C ARG A 127 -11.86 -9.19 -5.40
N ASN A 128 -11.97 -8.04 -4.75
CA ASN A 128 -12.00 -7.86 -3.29
C ASN A 128 -10.65 -8.14 -2.60
N LYS A 129 -9.57 -8.38 -3.34
CA LYS A 129 -8.22 -8.51 -2.80
C LYS A 129 -7.46 -7.23 -3.07
N PHE A 130 -6.84 -6.68 -2.03
CA PHE A 130 -5.94 -5.54 -2.19
C PHE A 130 -4.88 -5.87 -3.24
N PHE A 131 -4.69 -4.98 -4.19
CA PHE A 131 -3.82 -5.18 -5.34
C PHE A 131 -2.66 -4.19 -5.36
N ALA A 132 -2.94 -2.89 -5.18
CA ALA A 132 -1.97 -1.81 -5.25
C ALA A 132 -2.53 -0.53 -4.62
N TYR A 133 -1.66 0.43 -4.37
CA TYR A 133 -2.02 1.81 -4.10
C TYR A 133 -2.22 2.60 -5.39
N THR A 134 -2.98 3.68 -5.32
CA THR A 134 -3.20 4.60 -6.44
C THR A 134 -2.98 6.05 -6.05
N LEU A 135 -2.62 6.86 -7.04
CA LEU A 135 -2.49 8.31 -6.93
C LEU A 135 -3.11 8.98 -8.15
N GLU A 136 -3.90 10.03 -7.96
CA GLU A 136 -4.44 10.85 -9.04
C GLU A 136 -4.47 12.33 -8.60
N ASP A 137 -4.91 13.22 -9.49
CA ASP A 137 -5.12 14.64 -9.17
C ASP A 137 -6.13 14.84 -8.02
N THR A 138 -6.23 16.05 -7.51
CA THR A 138 -7.27 16.43 -6.54
C THR A 138 -8.66 16.52 -7.18
N PHE A 139 -9.69 16.49 -6.34
CA PHE A 139 -11.06 16.83 -6.72
C PHE A 139 -11.19 18.32 -7.06
N ARG A 140 -11.94 18.60 -8.14
CA ARG A 140 -12.44 19.94 -8.44
C ARG A 140 -13.89 19.88 -8.88
N ALA A 141 -14.72 20.76 -8.34
CA ALA A 141 -16.13 20.88 -8.73
C ALA A 141 -16.30 21.22 -10.22
N THR A 142 -15.38 22.04 -10.76
CA THR A 142 -15.28 22.35 -12.18
C THR A 142 -13.97 21.78 -12.71
N LYS A 143 -14.04 20.97 -13.78
CA LYS A 143 -12.86 20.32 -14.38
C LYS A 143 -11.85 21.37 -14.85
N VAL A 144 -10.60 21.22 -14.40
CA VAL A 144 -9.42 21.89 -14.94
C VAL A 144 -8.58 20.85 -15.67
N ALA A 145 -8.24 21.11 -16.94
CA ALA A 145 -7.61 20.13 -17.80
C ALA A 145 -6.21 19.74 -17.28
N GLY A 146 -6.06 18.49 -16.83
CA GLY A 146 -4.82 17.97 -16.29
C GLY A 146 -4.57 18.27 -14.82
N GLU A 147 -5.57 18.76 -14.09
CA GLU A 147 -5.48 19.05 -12.65
C GLU A 147 -6.74 18.58 -11.90
N THR A 148 -7.45 17.60 -12.44
CA THR A 148 -8.73 17.14 -11.88
C THR A 148 -8.88 15.64 -12.04
N ARG A 149 -9.15 14.96 -10.93
CA ARG A 149 -9.49 13.53 -10.92
C ARG A 149 -10.82 13.24 -11.59
N ILE A 150 -11.00 12.00 -12.04
CA ILE A 150 -12.28 11.56 -12.60
C ILE A 150 -13.36 11.44 -11.52
N PRO A 151 -14.64 11.63 -11.84
CA PRO A 151 -15.72 11.47 -10.87
C PRO A 151 -15.84 10.02 -10.38
N ALA A 152 -16.23 9.83 -9.12
CA ALA A 152 -16.60 8.50 -8.62
C ALA A 152 -17.75 7.91 -9.45
N GLY A 153 -17.77 6.59 -9.60
CA GLY A 153 -18.70 5.94 -10.51
C GLY A 153 -18.31 4.51 -10.84
N LEU A 154 -18.99 3.93 -11.83
CA LEU A 154 -18.71 2.62 -12.38
C LEU A 154 -18.44 2.76 -13.87
N TYR A 155 -17.27 2.34 -14.30
CA TYR A 155 -16.81 2.54 -15.67
C TYR A 155 -16.31 1.24 -16.29
N PRO A 156 -16.52 1.02 -17.59
CA PRO A 156 -15.82 -0.03 -18.32
C PRO A 156 -14.31 0.28 -18.37
N LEU A 157 -13.51 -0.77 -18.32
CA LEU A 157 -12.07 -0.72 -18.54
C LEU A 157 -11.71 -1.63 -19.71
N ASP A 158 -11.12 -1.08 -20.76
CA ASP A 158 -10.72 -1.84 -21.95
C ASP A 158 -9.44 -1.25 -22.57
N PHE A 159 -8.86 -1.95 -23.54
CA PHE A 159 -7.73 -1.45 -24.32
C PHE A 159 -8.14 -0.24 -25.16
N ASN A 160 -7.41 0.86 -24.99
CA ASN A 160 -7.41 1.93 -25.98
C ASN A 160 -6.52 1.54 -27.16
N ARG A 161 -7.14 1.14 -28.27
CA ARG A 161 -6.45 0.68 -29.48
C ARG A 161 -5.87 1.83 -30.34
N ALA A 162 -5.96 3.09 -29.89
CA ALA A 162 -5.33 4.22 -30.54
C ALA A 162 -3.82 4.27 -30.23
N LEU A 163 -3.02 4.69 -31.22
CA LEU A 163 -1.58 4.85 -31.08
C LEU A 163 -1.24 6.23 -30.51
N THR A 164 -1.53 6.43 -29.22
CA THR A 164 -1.22 7.68 -28.51
C THR A 164 0.28 7.81 -28.23
N GLY A 165 0.76 9.03 -27.99
CA GLY A 165 2.17 9.28 -27.69
C GLY A 165 2.68 8.47 -26.49
N LEU A 166 1.88 8.38 -25.43
CA LEU A 166 2.24 7.57 -24.25
C LEU A 166 2.33 6.08 -24.58
N THR A 167 1.40 5.55 -25.39
CA THR A 167 1.44 4.15 -25.86
C THR A 167 2.72 3.87 -26.65
N GLN A 168 3.14 4.79 -27.52
CA GLN A 168 4.39 4.65 -28.27
C GLN A 168 5.61 4.61 -27.33
N THR A 169 5.69 5.52 -26.36
CA THR A 169 6.77 5.55 -25.36
C THR A 169 6.84 4.26 -24.54
N TYR A 170 5.69 3.71 -24.15
CA TYR A 170 5.66 2.46 -23.38
C TYR A 170 6.18 1.27 -24.18
N ARG A 171 5.76 1.13 -25.45
CA ARG A 171 6.21 0.04 -26.33
C ARG A 171 7.72 0.03 -26.56
N GLN A 172 8.37 1.20 -26.56
CA GLN A 172 9.83 1.30 -26.71
C GLN A 172 10.61 0.65 -25.56
N THR A 173 10.01 0.58 -24.37
CA THR A 173 10.70 0.17 -23.14
C THR A 173 10.11 -1.08 -22.48
N ARG A 174 8.94 -1.53 -22.93
CA ARG A 174 8.19 -2.65 -22.35
C ARG A 174 7.74 -3.61 -23.47
N PRO A 175 8.54 -4.63 -23.81
CA PRO A 175 8.23 -5.56 -24.92
C PRO A 175 6.91 -6.34 -24.73
N TRP A 176 6.43 -6.47 -23.50
CA TRP A 176 5.18 -7.14 -23.14
C TRP A 176 3.94 -6.23 -23.20
N PHE A 177 4.11 -4.93 -23.48
CA PHE A 177 3.05 -3.95 -23.48
C PHE A 177 2.52 -3.72 -24.91
N GLU A 178 1.20 -3.72 -25.07
CA GLU A 178 0.53 -3.48 -26.35
C GLU A 178 -0.22 -2.15 -26.35
N TYR A 179 -1.29 -2.00 -25.59
CA TYR A 179 -2.15 -0.81 -25.59
C TYR A 179 -2.43 -0.37 -24.16
N HIS A 180 -2.63 0.92 -23.93
CA HIS A 180 -3.02 1.36 -22.58
C HIS A 180 -4.41 0.83 -22.24
N LEU A 181 -4.61 0.46 -20.97
CA LEU A 181 -5.93 0.20 -20.41
C LEU A 181 -6.55 1.54 -20.04
N GLU A 182 -7.70 1.84 -20.61
CA GLU A 182 -8.43 3.10 -20.44
C GLU A 182 -9.72 2.87 -19.67
N ILE A 183 -9.96 3.77 -18.71
CA ILE A 183 -11.24 3.89 -18.02
C ILE A 183 -12.16 4.70 -18.94
N GLN A 184 -13.14 4.04 -19.54
CA GLN A 184 -13.93 4.59 -20.63
C GLN A 184 -15.28 5.16 -20.17
N GLY A 185 -15.89 6.00 -21.02
CA GLY A 185 -17.24 6.50 -20.81
C GLY A 185 -17.37 7.56 -19.70
N ILE A 186 -16.28 8.22 -19.35
CA ILE A 186 -16.26 9.25 -18.31
C ILE A 186 -16.66 10.60 -18.93
N PRO A 187 -17.76 11.23 -18.46
CA PRO A 187 -18.21 12.50 -19.03
C PRO A 187 -17.15 13.60 -18.95
N GLY A 188 -16.77 14.15 -20.10
CA GLY A 188 -15.80 15.23 -20.19
C GLY A 188 -14.34 14.82 -19.98
N PHE A 189 -14.02 13.52 -19.94
CA PHE A 189 -12.66 12.99 -19.92
C PHE A 189 -12.42 12.03 -21.08
N ASP A 190 -11.19 11.98 -21.55
CA ASP A 190 -10.70 11.07 -22.58
C ASP A 190 -9.30 10.59 -22.21
N GLN A 191 -8.89 9.41 -22.70
CA GLN A 191 -7.54 8.88 -22.54
C GLN A 191 -7.12 8.72 -21.07
N VAL A 192 -8.08 8.37 -20.21
CA VAL A 192 -7.84 8.16 -18.77
C VAL A 192 -7.24 6.78 -18.55
N TYR A 193 -5.92 6.71 -18.44
CA TYR A 193 -5.21 5.46 -18.29
C TYR A 193 -4.90 5.12 -16.84
N ILE A 194 -4.67 3.83 -16.59
CA ILE A 194 -3.97 3.37 -15.39
C ILE A 194 -2.49 3.19 -15.76
N HIS A 195 -1.58 3.97 -15.18
CA HIS A 195 -0.19 4.01 -15.64
C HIS A 195 0.84 4.27 -14.54
N VAL A 196 2.13 4.32 -14.92
CA VAL A 196 3.23 4.55 -13.97
C VAL A 196 3.39 6.05 -13.75
N GLY A 197 3.77 6.41 -12.52
CA GLY A 197 4.16 7.75 -12.13
C GLY A 197 4.58 7.73 -10.66
N ASN A 198 4.84 8.90 -10.10
CA ASN A 198 5.29 9.07 -8.73
C ASN A 198 4.49 10.13 -7.98
N THR A 199 4.13 11.24 -8.62
CA THR A 199 3.39 12.35 -8.00
C THR A 199 2.20 12.79 -8.86
N HIS A 200 1.37 13.71 -8.36
CA HIS A 200 0.28 14.28 -9.15
C HIS A 200 0.77 14.98 -10.43
N GLU A 201 2.02 15.46 -10.47
CA GLU A 201 2.63 16.06 -11.66
C GLU A 201 2.86 15.05 -12.80
N ASP A 202 2.92 13.75 -12.48
CA ASP A 202 3.06 12.68 -13.47
C ASP A 202 1.71 12.26 -14.07
N THR A 203 0.60 12.88 -13.66
CA THR A 203 -0.73 12.60 -14.20
C THR A 203 -1.40 13.87 -14.73
N ARG A 204 -2.43 13.66 -15.56
CA ARG A 204 -3.28 14.72 -16.11
C ARG A 204 -4.75 14.30 -16.06
N GLY A 205 -5.18 13.78 -14.92
CA GLY A 205 -6.50 13.17 -14.67
C GLY A 205 -6.53 11.65 -14.80
N CYS A 206 -5.37 11.01 -15.00
CA CYS A 206 -5.20 9.55 -15.03
C CYS A 206 -4.97 8.98 -13.62
N LEU A 207 -5.09 7.66 -13.50
CA LEU A 207 -4.84 6.93 -12.26
C LEU A 207 -3.41 6.35 -12.28
N LEU A 208 -2.54 6.82 -11.39
CA LEU A 208 -1.24 6.20 -11.17
C LEU A 208 -1.37 4.98 -10.28
N ILE A 209 -0.60 3.93 -10.54
CA ILE A 209 -0.61 2.68 -9.76
C ILE A 209 0.77 2.36 -9.18
N ALA A 210 0.83 1.87 -7.94
CA ALA A 210 2.09 1.55 -7.27
C ALA A 210 1.98 0.59 -6.08
N ASP A 211 3.12 0.02 -5.65
CA ASP A 211 3.18 -0.93 -4.53
C ASP A 211 3.48 -0.29 -3.18
N GLY A 212 3.83 1.00 -3.17
CA GLY A 212 4.06 1.75 -1.93
C GLY A 212 3.59 3.20 -2.03
N VAL A 213 3.38 3.80 -0.87
CA VAL A 213 3.07 5.21 -0.70
C VAL A 213 4.09 5.81 0.27
N ASN A 214 4.64 6.97 -0.08
CA ASN A 214 5.41 7.79 0.83
C ASN A 214 4.61 9.04 1.20
N THR A 215 4.22 9.11 2.47
CA THR A 215 3.48 10.23 3.04
C THR A 215 4.34 11.12 3.94
N ALA A 216 5.61 10.78 4.15
CA ALA A 216 6.52 11.52 5.03
C ALA A 216 7.01 12.85 4.39
N SER A 217 6.99 12.94 3.06
CA SER A 217 7.27 14.18 2.34
C SER A 217 6.06 15.13 2.35
N ALA A 218 6.34 16.41 2.16
CA ALA A 218 5.31 17.45 2.02
C ALA A 218 4.38 17.14 0.83
N VAL A 219 4.95 16.71 -0.30
CA VAL A 219 4.22 16.19 -1.46
C VAL A 219 3.99 14.69 -1.28
N LYS A 220 2.76 14.21 -1.45
CA LYS A 220 2.46 12.78 -1.41
C LYS A 220 2.96 12.11 -2.68
N MET A 221 3.58 10.94 -2.50
CA MET A 221 4.15 10.19 -3.62
C MET A 221 3.81 8.71 -3.53
N VAL A 222 3.78 8.07 -4.68
CA VAL A 222 3.74 6.63 -4.82
C VAL A 222 5.09 6.06 -5.29
N GLN A 223 5.35 4.81 -4.93
CA GLN A 223 6.63 4.13 -5.11
C GLN A 223 6.45 2.76 -5.77
N TYR A 224 7.48 2.34 -6.51
CA TYR A 224 7.50 1.05 -7.22
C TYR A 224 6.39 0.91 -8.29
N SER A 225 5.99 2.02 -8.91
CA SER A 225 4.90 2.07 -9.90
C SER A 225 5.13 1.19 -11.12
N ARG A 226 6.39 1.02 -11.56
CA ARG A 226 6.72 0.14 -12.69
C ARG A 226 6.37 -1.34 -12.42
N LEU A 227 6.67 -1.83 -11.22
CA LEU A 227 6.39 -3.23 -10.84
C LEU A 227 4.89 -3.47 -10.67
N ALA A 228 4.22 -2.55 -9.98
CA ALA A 228 2.77 -2.59 -9.80
C ALA A 228 2.03 -2.56 -11.15
N PHE A 229 2.44 -1.66 -12.05
CA PHE A 229 1.85 -1.53 -13.37
C PHE A 229 2.05 -2.78 -14.22
N GLU A 230 3.25 -3.37 -14.24
CA GLU A 230 3.47 -4.60 -15.02
C GLU A 230 2.57 -5.75 -14.54
N ARG A 231 2.48 -5.94 -13.22
CA ARG A 231 1.61 -6.96 -12.62
C ARG A 231 0.14 -6.68 -12.94
N PHE A 232 -0.29 -5.43 -12.81
CA PHE A 232 -1.65 -5.00 -13.15
C PHE A 232 -1.97 -5.27 -14.62
N TYR A 233 -1.13 -4.75 -15.51
CA TYR A 233 -1.31 -4.83 -16.95
C TYR A 233 -1.41 -6.27 -17.41
N LYS A 234 -0.48 -7.15 -16.99
CA LYS A 234 -0.51 -8.58 -17.34
C LYS A 234 -1.77 -9.28 -16.82
N THR A 235 -2.21 -8.93 -15.62
CA THR A 235 -3.41 -9.53 -15.03
C THR A 235 -4.67 -9.12 -15.78
N ILE A 236 -4.86 -7.81 -16.00
CA ILE A 236 -6.08 -7.29 -16.63
C ILE A 236 -6.12 -7.58 -18.13
N SER A 237 -5.00 -7.48 -18.83
CA SER A 237 -4.93 -7.86 -20.24
C SER A 237 -5.28 -9.32 -20.46
N ALA A 238 -4.88 -10.22 -19.56
CA ALA A 238 -5.27 -11.63 -19.63
C ALA A 238 -6.79 -11.83 -19.44
N LEU A 239 -7.44 -11.09 -18.53
CA LEU A 239 -8.90 -11.15 -18.36
C LEU A 239 -9.63 -10.65 -19.62
N LEU A 240 -9.21 -9.50 -20.16
CA LEU A 240 -9.80 -8.94 -21.38
C LEU A 240 -9.61 -9.85 -22.59
N ASN A 241 -8.42 -10.42 -22.76
CA ASN A 241 -8.13 -11.34 -23.86
C ASN A 241 -8.89 -12.67 -23.74
N ALA A 242 -9.30 -13.05 -22.52
CA ALA A 242 -10.21 -14.18 -22.29
C ALA A 242 -11.69 -13.84 -22.56
N GLY A 243 -11.99 -12.60 -22.97
CA GLY A 243 -13.34 -12.13 -23.25
C GLY A 243 -14.13 -11.68 -22.00
N GLU A 244 -13.48 -11.55 -20.84
CA GLU A 244 -14.14 -11.05 -19.63
C GLU A 244 -14.39 -9.54 -19.73
N THR A 245 -15.60 -9.11 -19.38
CA THR A 245 -15.90 -7.68 -19.22
C THR A 245 -15.30 -7.17 -17.92
N VAL A 246 -14.32 -6.26 -18.01
CA VAL A 246 -13.69 -5.64 -16.84
C VAL A 246 -14.36 -4.30 -16.56
N GLN A 247 -14.78 -4.10 -15.31
CA GLN A 247 -15.31 -2.83 -14.84
C GLN A 247 -14.51 -2.35 -13.62
N ILE A 248 -14.36 -1.03 -13.52
CA ILE A 248 -13.72 -0.36 -12.39
C ILE A 248 -14.74 0.52 -11.68
N ARG A 249 -14.93 0.24 -10.39
CA ARG A 249 -15.71 1.09 -9.49
C ARG A 249 -14.77 2.05 -8.79
N ILE A 250 -15.09 3.33 -8.79
CA ILE A 250 -14.36 4.37 -8.07
C ILE A 250 -15.27 4.93 -7.00
N VAL A 251 -14.76 5.00 -5.79
CA VAL A 251 -15.49 5.39 -4.60
C VAL A 251 -14.73 6.50 -3.89
N ASP A 252 -15.43 7.61 -3.63
CA ASP A 252 -14.89 8.75 -2.88
C ASP A 252 -14.73 8.43 -1.38
N GLU A 253 -13.94 9.27 -0.72
CA GLU A 253 -13.41 9.17 0.65
C GLU A 253 -14.47 9.00 1.74
N ASP A 254 -15.72 9.35 1.42
CA ASP A 254 -16.88 9.18 2.30
C ASP A 254 -17.25 7.71 2.55
N TRP A 255 -16.58 6.75 1.88
CA TRP A 255 -16.81 5.31 2.11
C TRP A 255 -16.52 4.88 3.54
N PHE A 256 -15.59 5.51 4.26
CA PHE A 256 -15.37 5.21 5.67
C PHE A 256 -16.60 5.52 6.52
N GLU A 257 -17.24 6.65 6.26
CA GLU A 257 -18.45 7.07 6.98
C GLU A 257 -19.64 6.18 6.61
N ARG A 258 -19.75 5.78 5.33
CA ARG A 258 -20.77 4.82 4.87
C ARG A 258 -20.59 3.40 5.44
N CYS A 259 -19.35 3.01 5.79
CA CYS A 259 -19.05 1.70 6.36
C CYS A 259 -19.32 1.60 7.86
N LYS A 260 -19.54 2.72 8.56
CA LYS A 260 -19.89 2.68 9.98
C LYS A 260 -21.33 2.20 10.12
N LEU A 261 -21.51 0.95 10.55
CA LEU A 261 -22.65 0.62 11.40
C LEU A 261 -22.51 1.52 12.62
N SER A 262 -23.22 2.65 12.66
CA SER A 262 -23.26 3.44 13.89
C SER A 262 -23.88 2.57 14.98
N PRO A 263 -23.22 2.40 16.14
CA PRO A 263 -23.94 1.96 17.32
C PRO A 263 -24.96 3.06 17.63
N ALA A 264 -26.25 2.72 17.57
CA ALA A 264 -27.34 3.57 18.00
C ALA A 264 -27.21 3.94 19.49
#